data_AF-A0AAX4HUV5-F1
#
_entry.id   AF-A0AAX4HUV5-F1
#
_cell.length_a   1.000
_cell.length_b   1.000
_cell.length_c   1.000
_cell.angle_alpha   90.00
_cell.angle_beta   90.00
_cell.angle_gamma   90.00
#
_symmetry.space_group_name_H-M   'P 1'
#
loop_
_entity.id
_entity.type
_entity.pdbx_description
1 polymer ?
#
loop_
_entity_poly.entity_id
_entity_poly.type
_entity_poly.pdbx_seq_one_letter_code
_entity_poly.pdbx_strand_id
1 'polypeptide(L)'
;MKKLIIAALALVASVAQAETVQILNVNLPMSRSFSTRAFTRFYMDTQTGEGFAKVTATEERYTDMGGGHYGPGGVYFPRAPQTFPVVIFEDTIKIDNLMLMDGQIIYHGENGDVNCGKMGVSRVFKRPTIFLSGKCDLDADLRGTNLKVNFITK
;
A
#
# COMPACT_ATOMS: atom_id res chain seq x y z
N MET A 1 -52.89 -3.75 -30.70
CA MET A 1 -51.63 -3.05 -30.38
C MET A 1 -51.45 -2.96 -28.87
N LYS A 2 -50.82 -3.97 -28.22
CA LYS A 2 -50.47 -3.96 -26.79
C LYS A 2 -49.36 -4.99 -26.52
N LYS A 3 -48.10 -4.64 -26.79
CA LYS A 3 -46.90 -5.40 -26.33
C LYS A 3 -45.68 -4.48 -26.33
N LEU A 4 -45.61 -3.59 -25.36
CA LEU A 4 -44.40 -2.87 -24.95
C LEU A 4 -44.54 -2.67 -23.44
N ILE A 5 -43.44 -2.52 -22.72
CA ILE A 5 -43.32 -2.39 -21.26
C ILE A 5 -43.10 -3.72 -20.52
N ILE A 6 -42.03 -4.48 -20.80
CA ILE A 6 -41.21 -5.16 -19.77
C ILE A 6 -39.79 -5.37 -20.35
N ALA A 7 -38.98 -4.32 -20.41
CA ALA A 7 -37.55 -4.44 -20.70
C ALA A 7 -36.73 -3.34 -20.00
N ALA A 8 -37.22 -2.86 -18.85
CA ALA A 8 -36.59 -1.80 -18.06
C ALA A 8 -36.02 -2.33 -16.72
N LEU A 9 -35.75 -3.64 -16.62
CA LEU A 9 -35.28 -4.29 -15.40
C LEU A 9 -33.78 -4.64 -15.40
N ALA A 10 -33.05 -4.35 -16.48
CA ALA A 10 -31.67 -4.81 -16.63
C ALA A 10 -30.72 -3.64 -16.87
N LEU A 11 -30.53 -2.78 -15.85
CA LEU A 11 -29.37 -1.89 -15.72
C LEU A 11 -29.46 -1.14 -14.37
N VAL A 12 -29.63 -1.88 -13.26
CA VAL A 12 -29.11 -1.36 -11.99
C VAL A 12 -27.60 -1.53 -12.10
N ALA A 13 -26.95 -0.59 -12.78
CA ALA A 13 -25.51 -0.42 -12.70
C ALA A 13 -25.25 -0.12 -11.22
N SER A 14 -24.78 -1.11 -10.49
CA SER A 14 -24.30 -0.96 -9.12
C SER A 14 -23.13 0.01 -9.17
N VAL A 15 -23.45 1.28 -8.92
CA VAL A 15 -22.45 2.33 -8.72
C VAL A 15 -21.84 2.01 -7.37
N ALA A 16 -20.76 1.24 -7.36
CA ALA A 16 -19.96 1.09 -6.16
C ALA A 16 -19.51 2.50 -5.76
N GLN A 17 -19.92 2.95 -4.57
CA GLN A 17 -19.52 4.25 -4.07
C GLN A 17 -18.13 4.13 -3.44
N ALA A 18 -17.34 5.18 -3.60
CA ALA A 18 -16.02 5.27 -2.97
C ALA A 18 -16.15 5.15 -1.45
N GLU A 19 -15.42 4.21 -0.87
CA GLU A 19 -15.38 3.92 0.56
C GLU A 19 -13.94 4.07 1.06
N THR A 20 -13.76 4.58 2.28
CA THR A 20 -12.44 4.71 2.91
C THR A 20 -12.47 4.00 4.26
N VAL A 21 -11.66 2.97 4.40
CA VAL A 21 -11.53 2.17 5.62
C VAL A 21 -10.15 2.35 6.22
N GLN A 22 -10.09 2.80 7.46
CA GLN A 22 -8.83 2.90 8.19
C GLN A 22 -8.42 1.50 8.68
N ILE A 23 -7.35 0.95 8.12
CA ILE A 23 -6.85 -0.38 8.48
C ILE A 23 -5.73 -0.32 9.52
N LEU A 24 -5.02 0.81 9.63
CA LEU A 24 -3.97 1.01 10.61
C LEU A 24 -3.98 2.43 11.16
N ASN A 25 -3.78 2.58 12.46
CA ASN A 25 -3.47 3.86 13.11
C ASN A 25 -2.56 3.58 14.31
N VAL A 26 -1.28 3.92 14.17
CA VAL A 26 -0.26 3.65 15.17
C VAL A 26 0.64 4.85 15.36
N ASN A 27 1.19 4.99 16.57
CA ASN A 27 2.23 5.96 16.84
C ASN A 27 3.59 5.27 16.69
N LEU A 28 4.36 5.71 15.70
CA LEU A 28 5.74 5.30 15.48
C LEU A 28 6.64 5.84 16.60
N PRO A 29 7.76 5.16 16.90
CA PRO A 29 8.78 5.73 17.76
C PRO A 29 9.26 7.07 17.20
N MET A 30 9.64 7.99 18.09
CA MET A 30 10.14 9.31 17.69
C MET A 30 11.37 9.14 16.78
N SER A 31 11.22 9.57 15.52
CA SER A 31 12.30 9.60 14.56
C SER A 31 13.38 10.59 15.01
N ARG A 32 14.65 10.21 14.87
CA ARG A 32 15.81 11.10 15.09
C ARG A 32 16.16 11.86 13.81
N SER A 33 15.57 11.48 12.68
CA SER A 33 15.77 12.06 11.37
C SER A 33 14.51 12.77 10.88
N PHE A 34 14.72 13.78 10.03
CA PHE A 34 13.65 14.54 9.40
C PHE A 34 13.01 13.79 8.21
N SER A 35 13.58 12.64 7.81
CA SER A 35 13.17 11.88 6.63
C SER A 35 12.63 10.51 7.06
N THR A 36 11.36 10.49 7.49
CA THR A 36 10.59 9.26 7.67
C THR A 36 9.63 9.10 6.51
N ARG A 37 9.55 7.89 5.94
CA ARG A 37 8.65 7.55 4.83
C ARG A 37 7.89 6.28 5.16
N ALA A 38 6.62 6.23 4.76
CA ALA A 38 5.80 5.04 4.84
C ALA A 38 5.57 4.47 3.44
N PHE A 39 5.57 3.15 3.35
CA PHE A 39 5.32 2.40 2.13
C PHE A 39 4.25 1.34 2.42
N THR A 40 3.29 1.24 1.52
CA THR A 40 2.20 0.26 1.58
C THR A 40 2.26 -0.63 0.35
N ARG A 41 1.94 -1.91 0.53
CA ARG A 41 1.84 -2.88 -0.56
C ARG A 41 0.68 -3.82 -0.32
N PHE A 42 -0.11 -4.04 -1.37
CA PHE A 42 -1.10 -5.12 -1.39
C PHE A 42 -0.42 -6.47 -1.53
N TYR A 43 -0.95 -7.46 -0.82
CA TYR A 43 -0.73 -8.85 -1.17
C TYR A 43 -1.95 -9.69 -0.79
N MET A 44 -2.09 -10.85 -1.44
CA MET A 44 -3.14 -11.82 -1.19
C MET A 44 -2.51 -13.11 -0.69
N ASP A 45 -3.08 -13.69 0.36
CA ASP A 45 -2.78 -15.08 0.72
C ASP A 45 -3.59 -15.99 -0.19
N THR A 46 -2.92 -16.76 -1.03
CA THR A 46 -3.56 -17.67 -1.99
C THR A 46 -4.12 -18.95 -1.36
N GLN A 47 -3.73 -19.27 -0.12
CA GLN A 47 -4.24 -20.44 0.60
C GLN A 47 -5.58 -20.13 1.28
N THR A 48 -5.66 -19.00 1.98
CA THR A 48 -6.88 -18.56 2.68
C THR A 48 -7.80 -17.74 1.80
N GLY A 49 -7.25 -17.13 0.73
CA GLY A 49 -7.95 -16.18 -0.11
C GLY A 49 -8.06 -14.78 0.50
N GLU A 50 -7.42 -14.51 1.64
CA GLU A 50 -7.56 -13.24 2.34
C GLU A 50 -6.60 -12.17 1.81
N GLY A 51 -7.06 -10.91 1.83
CA GLY A 51 -6.29 -9.76 1.41
C GLY A 51 -5.64 -8.99 2.56
N PHE A 52 -4.44 -8.47 2.31
CA PHE A 52 -3.64 -7.81 3.33
C PHE A 52 -2.90 -6.58 2.77
N ALA A 53 -2.58 -5.66 3.68
CA ALA A 53 -1.67 -4.56 3.46
C ALA A 53 -0.38 -4.81 4.26
N LYS A 54 0.75 -4.88 3.55
CA LYS A 54 2.06 -4.76 4.20
C LYS A 54 2.41 -3.29 4.33
N VAL A 55 2.68 -2.84 5.55
CA VAL A 55 3.03 -1.47 5.89
C VAL A 55 4.46 -1.44 6.40
N THR A 56 5.30 -0.59 5.81
CA THR A 56 6.70 -0.42 6.22
C THR A 56 7.00 1.06 6.35
N ALA A 57 7.45 1.48 7.53
CA ALA A 57 8.00 2.82 7.73
C ALA A 57 9.53 2.75 7.84
N THR A 58 10.19 3.62 7.10
CA THR A 58 11.66 3.74 7.07
C THR A 58 12.11 5.14 7.44
N GLU A 59 13.22 5.23 8.14
CA GLU A 59 13.91 6.46 8.50
C GLU A 59 15.28 6.49 7.80
N GLU A 60 15.69 7.62 7.23
CA GLU A 60 17.08 7.78 6.79
C GLU A 60 17.97 8.11 7.98
N ARG A 61 18.93 7.24 8.28
CA ARG A 61 19.92 7.49 9.32
C ARG A 61 21.25 7.91 8.74
N TYR A 62 21.92 8.80 9.45
CA TYR A 62 23.29 9.17 9.16
C TYR A 62 24.21 8.18 9.86
N THR A 63 25.21 7.69 9.12
CA THR A 63 26.39 7.17 9.78
C THR A 63 27.18 8.36 10.29
N ASP A 64 27.29 8.49 11.62
CA ASP A 64 28.44 9.20 12.16
C ASP A 64 29.67 8.42 11.72
N MET A 65 30.73 9.14 11.36
CA MET A 65 32.06 8.65 11.01
C MET A 65 32.31 8.38 9.52
N GLY A 66 32.77 9.45 8.88
CA GLY A 66 33.94 9.35 8.03
C GLY A 66 34.92 10.43 8.45
N GLY A 67 35.91 10.08 9.29
CA GLY A 67 37.07 10.95 9.47
C GLY A 67 37.56 11.41 8.10
N GLY A 68 37.78 12.71 7.96
CA GLY A 68 38.32 13.28 6.74
C GLY A 68 39.74 12.80 6.53
N HIS A 69 40.26 13.03 5.33
CA HIS A 69 41.65 12.75 5.03
C HIS A 69 42.37 14.06 4.80
N TYR A 70 43.66 14.09 5.12
CA TYR A 70 44.53 15.18 4.76
C TYR A 70 45.04 14.94 3.34
N GLY A 71 44.79 15.89 2.45
CA GLY A 71 45.37 15.91 1.12
C GLY A 71 46.78 16.52 1.11
N PRO A 72 47.41 16.57 -0.07
CA PRO A 72 48.71 17.24 -0.25
C PRO A 72 48.65 18.69 0.24
N GLY A 73 49.62 19.10 1.07
CA GLY A 73 49.63 20.44 1.68
C GLY A 73 48.83 20.58 2.98
N GLY A 74 48.33 19.48 3.56
CA GLY A 74 47.67 19.50 4.88
C GLY A 74 46.23 20.01 4.88
N VAL A 75 45.60 20.10 3.70
CA VAL A 75 44.19 20.47 3.57
C VAL A 75 43.32 19.29 4.01
N TYR A 76 42.43 19.51 4.98
CA TYR A 76 41.48 18.50 5.46
C TYR A 76 40.25 18.42 4.55
N PHE A 77 39.96 17.24 4.02
CA PHE A 77 38.79 16.95 3.21
C PHE A 77 37.79 16.12 4.03
N PRO A 78 36.71 16.73 4.56
CA PRO A 78 35.68 15.99 5.28
C PRO A 78 34.96 15.02 4.33
N ARG A 79 34.69 13.80 4.79
CA ARG A 79 33.79 12.90 4.06
C ARG A 79 32.35 13.36 4.26
N ALA A 80 31.57 13.37 3.18
CA ALA A 80 30.13 13.56 3.28
C ALA A 80 29.53 12.42 4.11
N PRO A 81 28.59 12.69 5.02
CA PRO A 81 27.91 11.65 5.77
C PRO A 81 27.11 10.76 4.81
N GLN A 82 27.16 9.44 5.03
CA GLN A 82 26.35 8.51 4.26
C GLN A 82 24.99 8.34 4.94
N THR A 83 23.93 8.45 4.15
CA THR A 83 22.57 8.13 4.57
C THR A 83 22.22 6.69 4.18
N PHE A 84 21.52 5.98 5.06
CA PHE A 84 20.99 4.66 4.76
C PHE A 84 19.57 4.52 5.35
N PRO A 85 18.64 3.85 4.63
CA PRO A 85 17.30 3.63 5.12
C PRO A 85 17.30 2.53 6.19
N VAL A 86 16.64 2.79 7.31
CA VAL A 86 16.40 1.81 8.38
C VAL A 86 14.91 1.63 8.56
N VAL A 87 14.46 0.37 8.59
CA VAL A 87 13.07 0.05 8.92
C VAL A 87 12.85 0.32 10.41
N ILE A 88 11.89 1.19 10.71
CA ILE A 88 11.52 1.56 12.09
C ILE A 88 10.17 0.98 12.51
N PHE A 89 9.38 0.52 11.54
CA PHE A 89 8.11 -0.17 11.75
C PHE A 89 7.82 -1.04 10.54
N GLU A 90 7.39 -2.26 10.78
CA GLU A 90 6.91 -3.17 9.75
C GLU A 90 5.76 -3.98 10.35
N ASP A 91 4.63 -3.95 9.66
CA ASP A 91 3.47 -4.72 10.06
C ASP A 91 2.69 -5.17 8.82
N THR A 92 1.81 -6.13 9.05
CA THR A 92 1.06 -6.83 8.05
C THR A 92 -0.38 -6.95 8.53
N ILE A 93 -1.25 -6.18 7.91
CA ILE A 93 -2.60 -5.94 8.39
C ILE A 93 -3.59 -6.58 7.44
N LYS A 94 -4.51 -7.38 7.99
CA LYS A 94 -5.63 -7.92 7.22
C LYS A 94 -6.55 -6.78 6.80
N ILE A 95 -6.95 -6.77 5.53
CA ILE A 95 -8.01 -5.89 5.05
C ILE A 95 -9.28 -6.71 5.11
N ASP A 96 -10.10 -6.46 6.11
CA ASP A 96 -11.36 -7.19 6.27
C ASP A 96 -12.22 -7.04 5.02
N ASN A 97 -12.93 -8.11 4.66
CA ASN A 97 -13.78 -8.21 3.48
C ASN A 97 -13.06 -8.12 2.12
N LEU A 98 -11.72 -8.08 2.07
CA LEU A 98 -10.95 -8.21 0.83
C LEU A 98 -10.60 -9.69 0.57
N MET A 99 -11.20 -10.28 -0.45
CA MET A 99 -11.15 -11.72 -0.72
C MET A 99 -10.73 -12.04 -2.17
N LEU A 100 -10.03 -13.16 -2.34
CA LEU A 100 -9.73 -13.76 -3.64
C LEU A 100 -10.81 -14.79 -3.97
N MET A 101 -11.69 -14.47 -4.91
CA MET A 101 -12.80 -15.30 -5.36
C MET A 101 -12.69 -15.52 -6.87
N ASP A 102 -12.62 -16.79 -7.31
CA ASP A 102 -12.51 -17.15 -8.73
C ASP A 102 -11.37 -16.42 -9.47
N GLY A 103 -10.26 -16.20 -8.78
CA GLY A 103 -9.11 -15.47 -9.30
C GLY A 103 -9.28 -13.94 -9.36
N GLN A 104 -10.41 -13.40 -8.92
CA GLN A 104 -10.66 -11.97 -8.78
C GLN A 104 -10.47 -11.52 -7.33
N ILE A 105 -9.93 -10.32 -7.13
CA ILE A 105 -9.78 -9.72 -5.81
C ILE A 105 -10.98 -8.80 -5.61
N ILE A 106 -11.89 -9.19 -4.73
CA ILE A 106 -13.15 -8.51 -4.48
C ILE A 106 -13.13 -7.95 -3.06
N TYR A 107 -13.46 -6.68 -2.90
CA TYR A 107 -13.77 -6.08 -1.61
C TYR A 107 -15.29 -6.02 -1.44
N HIS A 108 -15.80 -6.65 -0.38
CA HIS A 108 -17.22 -6.60 -0.02
C HIS A 108 -17.47 -5.43 0.94
N GLY A 109 -17.68 -4.25 0.37
CA GLY A 109 -17.96 -3.03 1.13
C GLY A 109 -19.43 -2.88 1.48
N GLU A 110 -19.74 -1.92 2.35
CA GLU A 110 -21.14 -1.62 2.72
C GLU A 110 -21.95 -1.11 1.52
N ASN A 111 -21.26 -0.47 0.56
CA ASN A 111 -21.84 0.09 -0.65
C ASN A 111 -21.85 -0.90 -1.83
N GLY A 112 -21.49 -2.16 -1.58
CA GLY A 112 -21.44 -3.24 -2.57
C GLY A 112 -20.02 -3.69 -2.92
N ASP A 113 -19.97 -4.61 -3.88
CA ASP A 113 -18.74 -5.31 -4.22
C ASP A 113 -17.87 -4.50 -5.19
N VAL A 114 -16.59 -4.37 -4.84
CA VAL A 114 -15.57 -3.69 -5.66
C VAL A 114 -14.53 -4.69 -6.13
N ASN A 115 -14.41 -4.86 -7.45
CA ASN A 115 -13.30 -5.62 -8.02
C ASN A 115 -12.01 -4.78 -8.00
N CYS A 116 -11.14 -5.07 -7.03
CA CYS A 116 -9.84 -4.46 -6.83
C CYS A 116 -8.76 -4.96 -7.78
N GLY A 117 -9.00 -6.06 -8.50
CA GLY A 117 -8.05 -6.64 -9.41
C GLY A 117 -8.25 -8.14 -9.63
N LYS A 118 -7.18 -8.78 -10.11
CA LYS A 118 -7.17 -10.23 -10.32
C LYS A 118 -5.81 -10.84 -10.07
N MET A 119 -5.81 -12.11 -9.71
CA MET A 119 -4.65 -12.96 -9.77
C MET A 119 -4.46 -13.48 -11.19
N GLY A 120 -3.22 -13.46 -11.66
CA GLY A 120 -2.85 -14.06 -12.94
C GLY A 120 -1.39 -14.44 -12.96
N VAL A 121 -0.87 -14.78 -14.12
CA VAL A 121 0.56 -15.05 -14.33
C VAL A 121 1.16 -13.90 -15.11
N SER A 122 2.23 -13.30 -14.58
CA SER A 122 2.99 -12.29 -15.31
C SER A 122 3.56 -12.88 -16.60
N ARG A 123 3.32 -12.21 -17.74
CA ARG A 123 3.88 -12.62 -19.03
C ARG A 123 5.42 -12.52 -19.06
N VAL A 124 5.97 -11.56 -18.33
CA VAL A 124 7.41 -11.28 -18.30
C VAL A 124 8.10 -12.24 -17.33
N PHE A 125 7.61 -12.33 -16.10
CA PHE A 125 8.27 -13.10 -15.05
C PHE A 125 7.81 -14.56 -14.95
N LYS A 126 6.72 -14.92 -15.65
CA LYS A 126 6.10 -16.26 -15.63
C LYS A 126 5.79 -16.77 -14.22
N ARG A 127 5.39 -15.86 -13.33
CA ARG A 127 5.06 -16.13 -11.91
C ARG A 127 3.68 -15.58 -11.58
N PRO A 128 2.98 -16.14 -10.58
CA PRO A 128 1.75 -15.56 -10.05
C PRO A 128 1.96 -14.08 -9.68
N THR A 129 1.03 -13.22 -10.09
CA THR A 129 1.13 -11.77 -9.90
C THR A 129 -0.27 -11.19 -9.75
N ILE A 130 -0.39 -10.23 -8.83
CA ILE A 130 -1.60 -9.43 -8.64
C ILE A 130 -1.62 -8.34 -9.72
N PHE A 131 -2.75 -8.23 -10.42
CA PHE A 131 -3.04 -7.15 -11.35
C PHE A 131 -4.14 -6.29 -10.75
N LEU A 132 -3.76 -5.14 -10.19
CA LEU A 132 -4.70 -4.19 -9.60
C LEU A 132 -5.52 -3.50 -10.69
N SER A 133 -6.82 -3.31 -10.44
CA SER A 133 -7.75 -2.64 -11.37
C SER A 133 -7.67 -1.11 -11.31
N GLY A 134 -7.05 -0.57 -10.25
CA GLY A 134 -7.03 0.87 -9.94
C GLY A 134 -8.26 1.35 -9.16
N LYS A 135 -9.23 0.46 -8.88
CA LYS A 135 -10.42 0.77 -8.07
C LYS A 135 -10.21 0.69 -6.57
N CYS A 136 -9.09 0.11 -6.14
CA CYS A 136 -8.73 -0.01 -4.74
C CYS A 136 -7.30 0.48 -4.55
N ASP A 137 -7.06 1.21 -3.47
CA ASP A 137 -5.80 1.90 -3.19
C ASP A 137 -5.43 1.80 -1.71
N LEU A 138 -4.15 1.96 -1.41
CA LEU A 138 -3.65 2.09 -0.04
C LEU A 138 -3.00 3.45 0.12
N ASP A 139 -3.61 4.30 0.92
CA ASP A 139 -3.08 5.61 1.25
C ASP A 139 -2.44 5.58 2.63
N ALA A 140 -1.18 6.01 2.70
CA ALA A 140 -0.41 6.08 3.93
C ALA A 140 -0.10 7.54 4.26
N ASP A 141 -0.68 8.03 5.35
CA ASP A 141 -0.44 9.39 5.85
C ASP A 141 0.40 9.31 7.13
N LEU A 142 1.52 10.03 7.14
CA LEU A 142 2.40 10.15 8.29
C LEU A 142 2.45 11.61 8.75
N ARG A 143 1.84 11.88 9.90
CA ARG A 143 1.84 13.21 10.53
C ARG A 143 2.55 13.17 11.87
N GLY A 144 3.74 13.75 11.92
CA GLY A 144 4.62 13.62 13.09
C GLY A 144 4.99 12.14 13.29
N THR A 145 4.61 11.57 14.43
CA THR A 145 4.78 10.14 14.71
C THR A 145 3.55 9.30 14.41
N ASN A 146 2.41 9.89 14.06
CA ASN A 146 1.20 9.12 13.82
C ASN A 146 1.15 8.64 12.37
N LEU A 147 1.20 7.32 12.18
CA LEU A 147 1.04 6.65 10.89
C LEU A 147 -0.39 6.13 10.77
N LYS A 148 -1.12 6.61 9.76
CA LYS A 148 -2.42 6.09 9.37
C LYS A 148 -2.32 5.44 8.00
N VAL A 149 -2.98 4.31 7.85
CA VAL A 149 -3.16 3.66 6.56
C VAL A 149 -4.63 3.43 6.32
N ASN A 150 -5.08 3.92 5.16
CA ASN A 150 -6.45 3.76 4.69
C ASN A 150 -6.46 2.88 3.44
N PHE A 151 -7.41 1.95 3.40
CA PHE A 151 -7.82 1.28 2.19
C PHE A 151 -8.97 2.07 1.57
N ILE A 152 -8.83 2.44 0.30
CA ILE A 152 -9.76 3.33 -0.41
C ILE A 152 -10.31 2.60 -1.63
N THR A 153 -11.64 2.57 -1.78
CA THR A 153 -12.32 2.14 -3.01
C THR A 153 -12.78 3.34 -3.84
N LYS A 154 -12.93 3.16 -5.16
CA LYS A 154 -13.27 4.21 -6.14
C LYS A 154 -14.34 3.76 -7.12
#